data_AF-A0A1I7UKJ7-F1
#
_entry.id   AF-A0A1I7UKJ7-F1
#
_cell.length_a   1.000
_cell.length_b   1.000
_cell.length_c   1.000
_cell.angle_alpha   90.00
_cell.angle_beta   90.00
_cell.angle_gamma   90.00
#
_symmetry.space_group_name_H-M   'P 1'
#
loop_
_entity.id
_entity.type
_entity.pdbx_description
1 polymer ?
#
loop_
_entity_poly.entity_id
_entity_poly.type
_entity_poly.pdbx_seq_one_letter_code
_entity_poly.pdbx_strand_id
1 'polypeptide(L)'
;MALGTSTAFTEFNESSWRSLQNRILVEKQLIEDRDAIRSSLDDEQIKMSMESEEISMKIYETTAKTQFLQEKITEIRQKIAEKTQEIGEIDEKIRKKAEDEQKLERKVMGLEVIVKENEAKKAKEKRIMSVLVRLVSHRKMAILEEVFEIFELKIDGGPASNLSAPPRTCNCQVVDLIRGFHLPQISHIFTSHLEHPTMAALAYASQLFNSICRVMNFAPKFPLNPTKATWKKRADREKFVETMMALGRNISELRESCGIPTMATDRALGTLEEWFRLVRQRKTVFERPVEKMGSPASLMIRLEIE
;
A
#
# COMPACT_ATOMS: atom_id res chain seq x y z
N MET A 1 66.55 -27.03 140.04
CA MET A 1 65.44 -27.97 140.27
C MET A 1 64.31 -27.19 140.92
N ALA A 2 63.22 -26.93 140.19
CA ALA A 2 61.93 -26.56 140.77
C ALA A 2 60.91 -26.47 139.62
N LEU A 3 60.00 -27.44 139.59
CA LEU A 3 58.66 -27.28 139.04
C LEU A 3 57.94 -26.19 139.84
N GLY A 4 57.16 -25.35 139.17
CA GLY A 4 56.30 -24.34 139.79
C GLY A 4 55.55 -23.57 138.70
N THR A 5 54.46 -24.10 138.15
CA THR A 5 53.08 -23.81 138.61
C THR A 5 52.93 -22.43 139.25
N SER A 6 52.34 -21.50 138.50
CA SER A 6 51.39 -20.52 139.03
C SER A 6 50.53 -20.05 137.86
N THR A 7 49.37 -20.66 137.61
CA THR A 7 48.07 -20.18 138.10
C THR A 7 47.93 -18.65 138.05
N ALA A 8 47.67 -18.13 136.86
CA ALA A 8 46.81 -16.97 136.70
C ALA A 8 45.46 -17.48 136.21
N PHE A 9 44.54 -17.67 137.15
CA PHE A 9 43.11 -17.75 136.87
C PHE A 9 42.75 -16.51 136.03
N THR A 10 42.48 -16.69 134.74
CA THR A 10 41.71 -15.70 133.99
C THR A 10 40.32 -15.69 134.60
N GLU A 11 40.08 -14.69 135.45
CA GLU A 11 38.80 -14.44 136.10
C GLU A 11 37.68 -14.63 135.10
N PHE A 12 36.74 -15.50 135.45
CA PHE A 12 35.48 -15.65 134.75
C PHE A 12 34.79 -14.29 134.74
N ASN A 13 34.93 -13.55 133.63
CA ASN A 13 34.18 -12.34 133.42
C ASN A 13 32.75 -12.72 133.02
N GLU A 14 31.86 -12.68 134.00
CA GLU A 14 30.45 -13.00 133.84
C GLU A 14 29.79 -12.16 132.73
N SER A 15 30.25 -10.93 132.48
CA SER A 15 29.71 -10.09 131.39
C SER A 15 30.07 -10.62 130.00
N SER A 16 31.31 -11.09 129.81
CA SER A 16 31.76 -11.69 128.55
C SER A 16 31.11 -13.05 128.30
N TRP A 17 30.91 -13.85 129.36
CA TRP A 17 30.19 -15.11 129.27
C TRP A 17 28.70 -14.91 128.93
N ARG A 18 28.03 -13.95 129.57
CA ARG A 18 26.64 -13.57 129.23
C ARG A 18 26.52 -13.01 127.81
N SER A 19 27.50 -12.24 127.34
CA SER A 19 27.54 -11.72 125.97
C SER A 19 27.69 -12.85 124.94
N LEU A 20 28.55 -13.84 125.22
CA LEU A 20 28.70 -15.03 124.38
C LEU A 20 27.41 -15.87 124.38
N GLN A 21 26.79 -16.08 125.54
CA GLN A 21 25.49 -16.76 125.63
C GLN A 21 24.39 -16.05 124.84
N ASN A 22 24.31 -14.72 124.92
CA ASN A 22 23.34 -13.95 124.13
C ASN A 22 23.63 -14.01 122.63
N ARG A 23 24.89 -13.97 122.20
CA ARG A 23 25.24 -14.15 120.78
C ARG A 23 24.89 -15.54 120.27
N ILE A 24 25.15 -16.58 121.06
CA ILE A 24 24.75 -17.95 120.72
C ILE A 24 23.21 -18.05 120.62
N LEU A 25 22.47 -17.39 121.51
CA LEU A 25 21.00 -17.33 121.44
C LEU A 25 20.50 -16.60 120.19
N VAL A 26 21.11 -15.47 119.83
CA VAL A 26 20.74 -14.71 118.61
C VAL A 26 21.09 -15.49 117.34
N GLU A 27 22.27 -16.10 117.28
CA GLU A 27 22.68 -16.95 116.15
C GLU A 27 21.73 -18.14 116.00
N LYS A 28 21.33 -18.74 117.13
CA LYS A 28 20.37 -19.83 117.15
C LYS A 28 18.99 -19.38 116.67
N GLN A 29 18.53 -18.20 117.08
CA GLN A 29 17.28 -17.61 116.59
C GLN A 29 17.35 -17.33 115.08
N LEU A 30 18.47 -16.80 114.57
CA LEU A 30 18.63 -16.55 113.14
C LEU A 30 18.69 -17.85 112.31
N ILE A 31 19.27 -18.92 112.87
CA ILE A 31 19.26 -20.25 112.25
C ILE A 31 17.83 -20.81 112.27
N GLU A 32 17.11 -20.68 113.37
CA GLU A 32 15.71 -21.09 113.50
C GLU A 32 14.80 -20.30 112.55
N ASP A 33 15.00 -18.99 112.40
CA ASP A 33 14.25 -18.14 111.48
C ASP A 33 14.56 -18.49 110.01
N ARG A 34 15.83 -18.76 109.68
CA ARG A 34 16.21 -19.22 108.33
C ARG A 34 15.61 -20.59 108.03
N ASP A 35 15.66 -21.51 108.99
CA ASP A 35 15.11 -22.86 108.83
C ASP A 35 13.57 -22.82 108.84
N ALA A 36 12.95 -21.87 109.53
CA ALA A 36 11.52 -21.56 109.44
C ALA A 36 11.16 -21.01 108.06
N ILE A 37 11.95 -20.11 107.48
CA ILE A 37 11.73 -19.61 106.11
C ILE A 37 11.90 -20.77 105.11
N ARG A 38 12.94 -21.59 105.27
CA ARG A 38 13.23 -22.73 104.39
C ARG A 38 12.19 -23.85 104.53
N SER A 39 11.59 -24.03 105.70
CA SER A 39 10.48 -24.97 105.93
C SER A 39 9.12 -24.39 105.59
N SER A 40 8.99 -23.06 105.50
CA SER A 40 7.77 -22.37 105.04
C SER A 40 7.68 -22.25 103.50
N LEU A 41 8.83 -22.35 102.82
CA LEU A 41 8.89 -22.49 101.37
C LEU A 41 8.62 -23.94 101.03
N ASP A 42 7.36 -24.23 100.68
CA ASP A 42 6.97 -25.52 100.12
C ASP A 42 7.63 -25.69 98.74
N ASP A 43 8.27 -26.85 98.49
CA ASP A 43 8.87 -27.17 97.20
C ASP A 43 7.84 -27.02 96.06
N GLU A 44 6.56 -27.23 96.38
CA GLU A 44 5.45 -27.04 95.44
C GLU A 44 5.22 -25.56 95.07
N GLN A 45 5.43 -24.61 95.99
CA GLN A 45 5.33 -23.17 95.67
C GLN A 45 6.46 -22.69 94.75
N ILE A 46 7.67 -23.19 94.96
CA ILE A 46 8.83 -22.89 94.09
C ILE A 46 8.59 -23.47 92.70
N LYS A 47 8.11 -24.71 92.62
CA LYS A 47 7.76 -25.38 91.36
C LYS A 47 6.63 -24.66 90.62
N MET A 48 5.57 -24.25 91.32
CA MET A 48 4.49 -23.44 90.73
C MET A 48 4.99 -22.10 90.18
N SER A 49 5.94 -21.44 90.85
CA SER A 49 6.55 -20.20 90.35
C SER A 49 7.36 -20.44 89.07
N MET A 50 8.16 -21.52 89.03
CA MET A 50 8.93 -21.88 87.84
C MET A 50 8.02 -22.27 86.66
N GLU A 51 6.96 -23.05 86.91
CA GLU A 51 5.94 -23.40 85.90
C GLU A 51 5.21 -22.14 85.39
N SER A 52 4.90 -21.19 86.29
CA SER A 52 4.29 -19.91 85.93
C SER A 52 5.21 -19.05 85.06
N GLU A 53 6.51 -19.01 85.33
CA GLU A 53 7.49 -18.33 84.48
C GLU A 53 7.62 -19.02 83.11
N GLU A 54 7.64 -20.35 83.07
CA GLU A 54 7.70 -21.10 81.82
C GLU A 54 6.45 -20.88 80.96
N ILE A 55 5.27 -20.86 81.58
CA ILE A 55 4.00 -20.54 80.91
C ILE A 55 4.02 -19.09 80.43
N SER A 56 4.51 -18.14 81.24
CA SER A 56 4.61 -16.73 80.85
C SER A 56 5.54 -16.54 79.65
N MET A 57 6.67 -17.23 79.63
CA MET A 57 7.60 -17.23 78.50
C MET A 57 6.95 -17.83 77.23
N LYS A 58 6.21 -18.95 77.35
CA LYS A 58 5.45 -19.54 76.24
C LYS A 58 4.36 -18.60 75.71
N ILE A 59 3.66 -17.89 76.60
CA ILE A 59 2.67 -16.88 76.21
C ILE A 59 3.35 -15.75 75.44
N TYR A 60 4.51 -15.28 75.92
CA TYR A 60 5.25 -14.22 75.26
C TYR A 60 5.72 -14.63 73.86
N GLU A 61 6.31 -15.82 73.71
CA GLU A 61 6.70 -16.37 72.42
C GLU A 61 5.52 -16.54 71.45
N THR A 62 4.39 -17.04 71.96
CA THR A 62 3.17 -17.25 71.15
C THR A 62 2.57 -15.92 70.71
N THR A 63 2.62 -14.91 71.59
CA THR A 63 2.18 -13.54 71.27
C THR A 63 3.05 -12.93 70.19
N ALA A 64 4.37 -13.05 70.30
CA ALA A 64 5.30 -12.58 69.28
C ALA A 64 5.09 -13.28 67.92
N LYS A 65 4.89 -14.61 67.93
CA LYS A 65 4.56 -15.38 66.70
C LYS A 65 3.23 -14.94 66.08
N THR A 66 2.22 -14.65 66.91
CA THR A 66 0.91 -14.20 66.45
C THR A 66 0.98 -12.80 65.82
N GLN A 67 1.73 -11.89 66.44
CA GLN A 67 1.98 -10.55 65.89
C GLN A 67 2.70 -10.62 64.53
N PHE A 68 3.74 -11.46 64.43
CA PHE A 68 4.44 -11.68 63.17
C PHE A 68 3.52 -12.22 62.06
N LEU A 69 2.64 -13.17 62.38
CA LEU A 69 1.64 -13.68 61.42
C LEU A 69 0.60 -12.62 61.04
N GLN A 70 0.19 -11.76 61.97
CA GLN A 70 -0.73 -10.65 61.69
C GLN A 70 -0.10 -9.60 60.77
N GLU A 71 1.18 -9.27 60.96
CA GLU A 71 1.92 -8.40 60.03
C GLU A 71 1.99 -9.04 58.63
N LYS A 72 2.31 -10.33 58.55
CA LYS A 72 2.33 -11.06 57.26
C LYS A 72 0.97 -11.08 56.57
N ILE A 73 -0.12 -11.28 57.32
CA ILE A 73 -1.49 -11.21 56.78
C ILE A 73 -1.77 -9.80 56.23
N THR A 74 -1.32 -8.76 56.93
CA THR A 74 -1.52 -7.37 56.51
C THR A 74 -0.76 -7.06 55.23
N GLU A 75 0.51 -7.50 55.11
CA GLU A 75 1.28 -7.40 53.87
C GLU A 75 0.61 -8.12 52.70
N ILE A 76 0.07 -9.33 52.93
CA ILE A 76 -0.63 -10.10 51.89
C ILE A 76 -1.91 -9.36 51.46
N ARG A 77 -2.69 -8.82 52.41
CA ARG A 77 -3.90 -8.05 52.11
C ARG A 77 -3.60 -6.82 51.28
N GLN A 78 -2.51 -6.11 51.59
CA GLN A 78 -2.07 -4.97 50.80
C GLN A 78 -1.73 -5.38 49.36
N LYS A 79 -0.96 -6.46 49.17
CA LYS A 79 -0.63 -6.98 47.83
C LYS A 79 -1.87 -7.40 47.04
N ILE A 80 -2.86 -7.99 47.70
CA ILE A 80 -4.14 -8.36 47.07
C ILE A 80 -4.87 -7.10 46.60
N ALA A 81 -4.92 -6.04 47.41
CA ALA A 81 -5.56 -4.78 47.04
C ALA A 81 -4.88 -4.13 45.82
N GLU A 82 -3.54 -4.07 45.83
CA GLU A 82 -2.74 -3.57 44.69
C GLU A 82 -3.03 -4.36 43.41
N LYS A 83 -3.02 -5.70 43.48
CA LYS A 83 -3.32 -6.56 42.33
C LYS A 83 -4.77 -6.43 41.84
N THR A 84 -5.71 -6.23 42.75
CA THR A 84 -7.12 -6.01 42.39
C THR A 84 -7.29 -4.69 41.61
N GLN A 85 -6.56 -3.65 42.00
CA GLN A 85 -6.55 -2.39 41.27
C GLN A 85 -5.94 -2.56 39.87
N GLU A 86 -4.80 -3.26 39.75
CA GLU A 86 -4.18 -3.55 38.45
C GLU A 86 -5.14 -4.31 37.52
N ILE A 87 -5.89 -5.29 38.05
CA ILE A 87 -6.90 -6.03 37.28
C ILE A 87 -7.99 -5.08 36.78
N GLY A 88 -8.50 -4.17 37.62
CA GLY A 88 -9.49 -3.18 37.20
C GLY A 88 -9.00 -2.25 36.09
N GLU A 89 -7.73 -1.86 36.11
CA GLU A 89 -7.13 -1.07 35.00
C GLU A 89 -7.01 -1.86 33.70
N ILE A 90 -6.73 -3.17 33.79
CA ILE A 90 -6.67 -4.06 32.64
C ILE A 90 -8.07 -4.24 32.04
N ASP A 91 -9.08 -4.48 32.87
CA ASP A 91 -10.47 -4.63 32.45
C ASP A 91 -10.98 -3.38 31.73
N GLU A 92 -10.64 -2.19 32.23
CA GLU A 92 -10.98 -0.93 31.59
C GLU A 92 -10.30 -0.77 30.21
N LYS A 93 -9.03 -1.19 30.09
CA LYS A 93 -8.32 -1.20 28.80
C LYS A 93 -8.93 -2.18 27.82
N ILE A 94 -9.36 -3.37 28.29
CA ILE A 94 -10.05 -4.36 27.46
C ILE A 94 -11.37 -3.80 26.96
N ARG A 95 -12.16 -3.16 27.82
CA ARG A 95 -13.43 -2.53 27.46
C ARG A 95 -13.26 -1.46 26.38
N LYS A 96 -12.29 -0.56 26.54
CA LYS A 96 -11.99 0.48 25.52
C LYS A 96 -11.60 -0.12 24.18
N LYS A 97 -10.77 -1.17 24.18
CA LYS A 97 -10.39 -1.87 22.94
C LYS A 97 -11.60 -2.50 22.25
N ALA A 98 -12.51 -3.12 22.99
CA ALA A 98 -13.73 -3.70 22.43
C ALA A 98 -14.65 -2.62 21.82
N GLU A 99 -14.76 -1.44 22.43
CA GLU A 99 -15.50 -0.31 21.84
C GLU A 99 -14.86 0.21 20.55
N ASP A 100 -13.53 0.30 20.51
CA ASP A 100 -12.81 0.75 19.32
C ASP A 100 -12.86 -0.28 18.18
N GLU A 101 -12.84 -1.57 18.50
CA GLU A 101 -13.08 -2.66 17.55
C GLU A 101 -14.45 -2.53 16.91
N GLN A 102 -15.51 -2.34 17.71
CA GLN A 102 -16.87 -2.12 17.17
C GLN A 102 -16.96 -0.87 16.29
N LYS A 103 -16.25 0.22 16.62
CA LYS A 103 -16.21 1.42 15.77
C LYS A 103 -15.54 1.12 14.43
N LEU A 104 -14.45 0.36 14.45
CA LEU A 104 -13.75 -0.06 13.24
C LEU A 104 -14.62 -0.98 12.38
N GLU A 105 -15.30 -1.96 12.98
CA GLU A 105 -16.24 -2.84 12.26
C GLU A 105 -17.33 -2.03 11.54
N ARG A 106 -17.97 -1.08 12.23
CA ARG A 106 -18.98 -0.20 11.60
C ARG A 106 -18.39 0.60 10.43
N LYS A 107 -17.15 1.08 10.56
CA LYS A 107 -16.46 1.82 9.49
C LYS A 107 -16.15 0.91 8.30
N VAL A 108 -15.70 -0.31 8.54
CA VAL A 108 -15.44 -1.32 7.50
C VAL A 108 -16.73 -1.64 6.74
N MET A 109 -17.82 -1.93 7.46
CA MET A 109 -19.13 -2.17 6.83
C MET A 109 -19.59 -1.00 5.95
N GLY A 110 -19.41 0.25 6.43
CA GLY A 110 -19.72 1.44 5.63
C GLY A 110 -18.88 1.56 4.36
N LEU A 111 -17.58 1.26 4.45
CA LEU A 111 -16.69 1.25 3.29
C LEU A 111 -17.03 0.13 2.29
N GLU A 112 -17.43 -1.05 2.76
CA GLU A 112 -17.85 -2.17 1.90
C GLU A 112 -19.09 -1.82 1.07
N VAL A 113 -20.05 -1.11 1.66
CA VAL A 113 -21.24 -0.62 0.93
C VAL A 113 -20.80 0.36 -0.18
N ILE A 114 -19.94 1.31 0.14
CA ILE A 114 -19.41 2.29 -0.83
C ILE A 114 -18.65 1.60 -1.96
N VAL A 115 -17.85 0.56 -1.64
CA VAL A 115 -17.13 -0.23 -2.65
C VAL A 115 -18.12 -0.90 -3.61
N LYS A 116 -19.15 -1.57 -3.10
CA LYS A 116 -20.18 -2.23 -3.93
C LYS A 116 -20.93 -1.23 -4.82
N GLU A 117 -21.29 -0.06 -4.28
CA GLU A 117 -21.92 1.01 -5.05
C GLU A 117 -21.00 1.54 -6.16
N ASN A 118 -19.73 1.74 -5.86
CA ASN A 118 -18.73 2.19 -6.83
C ASN A 118 -18.46 1.14 -7.91
N GLU A 119 -18.43 -0.14 -7.57
CA GLU A 119 -18.29 -1.24 -8.54
C GLU A 119 -19.49 -1.28 -9.50
N ALA A 120 -20.71 -1.17 -8.97
CA ALA A 120 -21.93 -1.12 -9.78
C ALA A 120 -21.93 0.12 -10.70
N LYS A 121 -21.53 1.28 -10.19
CA LYS A 121 -21.39 2.52 -10.98
C LYS A 121 -20.33 2.37 -12.07
N LYS A 122 -19.16 1.83 -11.73
CA LYS A 122 -18.06 1.58 -12.68
C LYS A 122 -18.47 0.60 -13.78
N ALA A 123 -19.20 -0.46 -13.45
CA ALA A 123 -19.71 -1.41 -14.42
C ALA A 123 -20.70 -0.74 -15.41
N LYS A 124 -21.61 0.09 -14.88
CA LYS A 124 -22.54 0.89 -15.70
C LYS A 124 -21.80 1.86 -16.62
N GLU A 125 -20.84 2.61 -16.08
CA GLU A 125 -20.02 3.56 -16.86
C GLU A 125 -19.22 2.85 -17.95
N LYS A 126 -18.58 1.71 -17.63
CA LYS A 126 -17.86 0.89 -18.62
C LYS A 126 -18.78 0.46 -19.76
N ARG A 127 -20.01 0.02 -19.46
CA ARG A 127 -21.01 -0.35 -20.48
C ARG A 127 -21.40 0.84 -21.35
N ILE A 128 -21.68 1.99 -20.75
CA ILE A 128 -22.04 3.22 -21.50
C ILE A 128 -20.88 3.63 -22.42
N MET A 129 -19.66 3.65 -21.89
CA MET A 129 -18.49 4.04 -22.67
C MET A 129 -18.23 3.06 -23.83
N SER A 130 -18.37 1.76 -23.57
CA SER A 130 -18.27 0.70 -24.57
C SER A 130 -19.24 0.88 -25.75
N VAL A 131 -20.49 1.30 -25.46
CA VAL A 131 -21.49 1.66 -26.48
C VAL A 131 -21.10 2.95 -27.21
N LEU A 132 -20.69 4.00 -26.49
CA LEU A 132 -20.29 5.28 -27.08
C LEU A 132 -19.11 5.12 -28.05
N VAL A 133 -18.09 4.35 -27.70
CA VAL A 133 -16.95 4.08 -28.60
C VAL A 133 -17.43 3.40 -29.87
N ARG A 134 -18.28 2.37 -29.78
CA ARG A 134 -18.80 1.68 -30.97
C ARG A 134 -19.60 2.62 -31.87
N LEU A 135 -20.47 3.44 -31.30
CA LEU A 135 -21.25 4.43 -32.06
C LEU A 135 -20.36 5.46 -32.75
N VAL A 136 -19.36 5.99 -32.04
CA VAL A 136 -18.39 6.94 -32.60
C VAL A 136 -17.56 6.28 -33.69
N SER A 137 -17.07 5.06 -33.49
CA SER A 137 -16.32 4.29 -34.49
C SER A 137 -17.14 4.02 -35.74
N HIS A 138 -18.40 3.59 -35.58
CA HIS A 138 -19.31 3.38 -36.72
C HIS A 138 -19.54 4.68 -37.50
N ARG A 139 -19.81 5.79 -36.81
CA ARG A 139 -19.98 7.10 -37.45
C ARG A 139 -18.70 7.55 -38.17
N LYS A 140 -17.54 7.40 -37.55
CA LYS A 140 -16.24 7.72 -38.18
C LYS A 140 -16.03 6.89 -39.44
N MET A 141 -16.33 5.60 -39.40
CA MET A 141 -16.24 4.72 -40.58
C MET A 141 -17.12 5.21 -41.73
N ALA A 142 -18.39 5.52 -41.47
CA ALA A 142 -19.31 6.01 -42.51
C ALA A 142 -18.81 7.33 -43.13
N ILE A 143 -18.37 8.29 -42.29
CA ILE A 143 -17.82 9.55 -42.80
C ILE A 143 -16.53 9.32 -43.59
N LEU A 144 -15.67 8.37 -43.18
CA LEU A 144 -14.49 8.02 -43.94
C LEU A 144 -14.84 7.41 -45.30
N GLU A 145 -15.88 6.57 -45.39
CA GLU A 145 -16.37 6.04 -46.67
C GLU A 145 -16.77 7.18 -47.63
N GLU A 146 -17.56 8.13 -47.15
CA GLU A 146 -17.93 9.33 -47.91
C GLU A 146 -16.70 10.16 -48.32
N VAL A 147 -15.73 10.34 -47.42
CA VAL A 147 -14.50 11.08 -47.71
C VAL A 147 -13.70 10.38 -48.82
N PHE A 148 -13.52 9.06 -48.76
CA PHE A 148 -12.81 8.33 -49.81
C PHE A 148 -13.55 8.36 -51.15
N GLU A 149 -14.89 8.32 -51.12
CA GLU A 149 -15.73 8.48 -52.31
C GLU A 149 -15.57 9.88 -52.94
N ILE A 150 -15.59 10.94 -52.12
CA ILE A 150 -15.36 12.32 -52.58
C ILE A 150 -14.01 12.43 -53.29
N PHE A 151 -12.94 11.84 -52.77
CA PHE A 151 -11.61 11.98 -53.39
C PHE A 151 -11.35 11.03 -54.57
N GLU A 152 -12.27 10.08 -54.84
CA GLU A 152 -12.23 9.18 -56.00
C GLU A 152 -10.86 8.51 -56.21
N LEU A 153 -10.34 7.82 -55.19
CA LEU A 153 -9.08 7.08 -55.32
C LEU A 153 -9.25 5.91 -56.29
N LYS A 154 -8.36 5.82 -57.27
CA LYS A 154 -8.22 4.65 -58.15
C LYS A 154 -6.78 4.16 -58.06
N ILE A 155 -6.61 3.01 -57.44
CA ILE A 155 -5.31 2.37 -57.27
C ILE A 155 -5.18 1.30 -58.34
N ASP A 156 -4.19 1.44 -59.21
CA ASP A 156 -3.93 0.46 -60.24
C ASP A 156 -3.25 -0.77 -59.60
N GLY A 157 -3.93 -1.90 -59.71
CA GLY A 157 -3.47 -3.22 -59.26
C GLY A 157 -2.65 -3.92 -60.34
N GLY A 158 -1.66 -3.23 -60.92
CA GLY A 158 -0.82 -3.80 -61.97
C GLY A 158 -1.60 -4.15 -63.26
N PRO A 159 -1.04 -5.01 -64.14
CA PRO A 159 -1.48 -5.15 -65.54
C PRO A 159 -2.93 -5.60 -65.80
N ALA A 160 -3.74 -5.80 -64.75
CA ALA A 160 -5.14 -6.25 -64.84
C ALA A 160 -6.17 -5.14 -64.59
N SER A 161 -5.77 -3.88 -64.33
CA SER A 161 -6.72 -2.79 -64.13
C SER A 161 -7.24 -2.27 -65.47
N ASN A 162 -8.54 -2.45 -65.73
CA ASN A 162 -9.27 -1.82 -66.84
C ASN A 162 -9.48 -0.30 -66.61
N LEU A 163 -8.41 0.42 -66.23
CA LEU A 163 -8.44 1.87 -66.20
C LEU A 163 -8.36 2.37 -67.64
N SER A 164 -9.32 3.25 -68.00
CA SER A 164 -9.23 4.08 -69.20
C SER A 164 -7.80 4.61 -69.30
N ALA A 165 -7.16 4.30 -70.43
CA ALA A 165 -5.71 4.32 -70.61
C ALA A 165 -4.96 5.39 -69.80
N PRO A 166 -3.82 5.05 -69.17
CA PRO A 166 -2.96 6.07 -68.55
C PRO A 166 -2.67 7.18 -69.57
N PRO A 167 -2.36 8.41 -69.12
CA PRO A 167 -1.85 9.42 -70.03
C PRO A 167 -0.72 8.77 -70.83
N ARG A 168 -0.79 8.82 -72.17
CA ARG A 168 0.11 8.12 -73.11
C ARG A 168 1.62 8.47 -72.95
N THR A 169 1.97 9.23 -71.92
CA THR A 169 3.26 9.84 -71.62
C THR A 169 3.88 9.39 -70.29
N CYS A 170 3.21 8.57 -69.47
CA CYS A 170 3.71 8.12 -68.17
C CYS A 170 4.37 6.74 -68.28
N ASN A 171 5.61 6.60 -67.75
CA ASN A 171 6.36 5.32 -67.71
C ASN A 171 6.32 4.64 -66.33
N CYS A 172 5.41 5.04 -65.44
CA CYS A 172 5.28 4.41 -64.13
C CYS A 172 4.74 2.98 -64.26
N GLN A 173 5.32 2.04 -63.51
CA GLN A 173 4.84 0.65 -63.46
C GLN A 173 3.46 0.53 -62.82
N VAL A 174 3.11 1.48 -61.95
CA VAL A 174 1.83 1.53 -61.26
C VAL A 174 1.28 2.95 -61.28
N VAL A 175 -0.01 3.09 -61.58
CA VAL A 175 -0.66 4.38 -61.79
C VAL A 175 -1.74 4.61 -60.73
N ASP A 176 -1.37 5.27 -59.63
CA ASP A 176 -2.32 5.68 -58.60
C ASP A 176 -2.92 7.05 -58.93
N LEU A 177 -4.25 7.15 -58.92
CA LEU A 177 -5.01 8.34 -59.27
C LEU A 177 -5.83 8.84 -58.07
N ILE A 178 -5.95 10.16 -57.94
CA ILE A 178 -6.87 10.84 -57.02
C ILE A 178 -7.57 11.97 -57.78
N ARG A 179 -8.90 12.01 -57.78
CA ARG A 179 -9.70 12.92 -58.62
C ARG A 179 -9.25 12.93 -60.10
N GLY A 180 -8.82 11.77 -60.62
CA GLY A 180 -8.31 11.63 -61.98
C GLY A 180 -6.87 12.12 -62.22
N PHE A 181 -6.16 12.64 -61.22
CA PHE A 181 -4.77 13.06 -61.32
C PHE A 181 -3.80 12.00 -60.80
N HIS A 182 -2.75 11.70 -61.56
CA HIS A 182 -1.72 10.74 -61.17
C HIS A 182 -0.72 11.34 -60.20
N LEU A 183 -0.51 10.65 -59.07
CA LEU A 183 0.61 10.91 -58.15
C LEU A 183 1.72 9.87 -58.37
N PRO A 184 2.79 10.23 -59.10
CA PRO A 184 3.88 9.30 -59.40
C PRO A 184 4.77 9.03 -58.19
N GLN A 185 5.51 7.92 -58.27
CA GLN A 185 6.61 7.57 -57.37
C GLN A 185 7.74 8.60 -57.41
N ILE A 186 8.45 8.77 -56.29
CA ILE A 186 9.44 9.86 -56.13
C ILE A 186 10.53 9.80 -57.20
N SER A 187 10.96 8.59 -57.54
CA SER A 187 11.97 8.31 -58.57
C SER A 187 11.57 8.76 -59.98
N HIS A 188 10.27 8.89 -60.27
CA HIS A 188 9.75 9.11 -61.63
C HIS A 188 9.05 10.46 -61.80
N ILE A 189 8.91 11.28 -60.75
CA ILE A 189 8.18 12.55 -60.78
C ILE A 189 8.64 13.46 -61.93
N PHE A 190 9.93 13.77 -62.04
CA PHE A 190 10.41 14.90 -62.87
C PHE A 190 10.77 14.53 -64.32
N THR A 191 10.60 13.28 -64.74
CA THR A 191 11.08 12.81 -66.05
C THR A 191 10.02 12.80 -67.14
N SER A 192 8.75 12.59 -66.80
CA SER A 192 7.68 12.35 -67.79
C SER A 192 6.30 12.83 -67.37
N HIS A 193 6.19 13.54 -66.25
CA HIS A 193 4.92 14.00 -65.71
C HIS A 193 4.70 15.50 -65.87
N LEU A 194 3.45 15.85 -66.17
CA LEU A 194 3.03 17.24 -66.23
C LEU A 194 2.97 17.83 -64.81
N GLU A 195 3.63 18.97 -64.64
CA GLU A 195 3.74 19.69 -63.37
C GLU A 195 2.39 19.93 -62.71
N HIS A 196 1.47 20.64 -63.36
CA HIS A 196 0.20 21.01 -62.75
C HIS A 196 -0.64 19.79 -62.30
N PRO A 197 -0.85 18.75 -63.14
CA PRO A 197 -1.50 17.51 -62.71
C PRO A 197 -0.86 16.85 -61.49
N THR A 198 0.47 16.73 -61.45
CA THR A 198 1.17 16.09 -60.32
C THR A 198 1.11 16.91 -59.04
N MET A 199 1.19 18.25 -59.15
CA MET A 199 1.02 19.16 -58.02
C MET A 199 -0.41 19.09 -57.46
N ALA A 200 -1.42 19.04 -58.34
CA ALA A 200 -2.82 18.88 -57.97
C ALA A 200 -3.06 17.54 -57.26
N ALA A 201 -2.48 16.44 -57.77
CA ALA A 201 -2.58 15.12 -57.14
C ALA A 201 -2.05 15.13 -55.70
N LEU A 202 -0.88 15.75 -55.45
CA LEU A 202 -0.33 15.86 -54.10
C LEU A 202 -1.18 16.77 -53.18
N ALA A 203 -1.73 17.86 -53.72
CA ALA A 203 -2.61 18.75 -52.97
C ALA A 203 -3.88 18.01 -52.54
N TYR A 204 -4.52 17.26 -53.44
CA TYR A 204 -5.68 16.43 -53.10
C TYR A 204 -5.32 15.33 -52.11
N ALA A 205 -4.17 14.65 -52.27
CA ALA A 205 -3.74 13.60 -51.34
C ALA A 205 -3.50 14.16 -49.93
N SER A 206 -2.91 15.36 -49.83
CA SER A 206 -2.72 16.05 -48.56
C SER A 206 -4.05 16.48 -47.93
N GLN A 207 -5.00 16.97 -48.73
CA GLN A 207 -6.34 17.33 -48.26
C GLN A 207 -7.15 16.12 -47.80
N LEU A 208 -7.08 15.00 -48.52
CA LEU A 208 -7.67 13.74 -48.12
C LEU A 208 -7.13 13.32 -46.75
N PHE A 209 -5.79 13.29 -46.61
CA PHE A 209 -5.17 12.90 -45.35
C PHE A 209 -5.55 13.83 -44.19
N ASN A 210 -5.58 15.15 -44.42
CA ASN A 210 -6.05 16.11 -43.42
C ASN A 210 -7.54 15.91 -43.05
N SER A 211 -8.37 15.51 -44.02
CA SER A 211 -9.79 15.18 -43.77
C SER A 211 -9.90 13.93 -42.89
N ILE A 212 -9.12 12.89 -43.18
CA ILE A 212 -9.01 11.69 -42.34
C ILE A 212 -8.57 12.07 -40.93
N CYS A 213 -7.54 12.91 -40.79
CA CYS A 213 -7.05 13.40 -39.49
C CYS A 213 -8.16 14.07 -38.68
N ARG A 214 -8.98 14.93 -39.32
CA ARG A 214 -10.10 15.62 -38.67
C ARG A 214 -11.20 14.66 -38.23
N VAL A 215 -11.59 13.71 -39.09
CA VAL A 215 -12.60 12.69 -38.74
C VAL A 215 -12.12 11.84 -37.58
N MET A 216 -10.84 11.49 -37.57
CA MET A 216 -10.24 10.63 -36.56
C MET A 216 -9.86 11.34 -35.27
N ASN A 217 -9.80 12.68 -35.29
CA ASN A 217 -9.12 13.49 -34.27
C ASN A 217 -7.65 13.07 -34.08
N PHE A 218 -6.97 12.78 -35.19
CA PHE A 218 -5.57 12.38 -35.25
C PHE A 218 -4.69 13.59 -35.59
N ALA A 219 -3.62 13.79 -34.84
CA ALA A 219 -2.69 14.90 -35.05
C ALA A 219 -1.48 14.44 -35.88
N PRO A 220 -1.28 14.96 -37.11
CA PRO A 220 -0.12 14.59 -37.92
C PRO A 220 1.18 15.13 -37.31
N LYS A 221 2.23 14.29 -37.22
CA LYS A 221 3.56 14.71 -36.75
C LYS A 221 4.31 15.57 -37.75
N PHE A 222 4.16 15.30 -39.04
CA PHE A 222 4.88 16.00 -40.09
C PHE A 222 3.96 17.01 -40.77
N PRO A 223 4.31 18.31 -40.80
CA PRO A 223 3.44 19.32 -41.42
C PRO A 223 3.34 19.09 -42.94
N LEU A 224 2.09 19.04 -43.44
CA LEU A 224 1.80 19.02 -44.87
C LEU A 224 1.72 20.45 -45.39
N ASN A 225 2.88 21.03 -45.67
CA ASN A 225 2.97 22.40 -46.16
C ASN A 225 2.29 22.52 -47.54
N PRO A 226 1.59 23.63 -47.83
CA PRO A 226 1.05 23.88 -49.15
C PRO A 226 2.16 23.82 -50.19
N THR A 227 1.96 23.02 -51.22
CA THR A 227 2.87 22.98 -52.36
C THR A 227 2.75 24.29 -53.14
N LYS A 228 3.88 24.88 -53.53
CA LYS A 228 3.89 26.09 -54.36
C LYS A 228 3.29 25.79 -55.73
N ALA A 229 2.83 26.80 -56.46
CA ALA A 229 2.22 26.60 -57.78
C ALA A 229 3.18 26.03 -58.85
N THR A 230 4.50 26.02 -58.61
CA THR A 230 5.50 25.56 -59.59
C THR A 230 6.67 24.81 -58.96
N TRP A 231 7.31 23.91 -59.71
CA TRP A 231 8.53 23.16 -59.39
C TRP A 231 9.70 23.48 -60.35
N LYS A 232 9.68 24.65 -61.01
CA LYS A 232 10.73 25.06 -61.96
C LYS A 232 12.10 25.23 -61.29
N LYS A 233 12.13 25.74 -60.05
CA LYS A 233 13.37 25.91 -59.27
C LYS A 233 13.68 24.64 -58.49
N ARG A 234 14.98 24.34 -58.32
CA ARG A 234 15.46 23.21 -57.51
C ARG A 234 14.84 23.19 -56.10
N ALA A 235 14.86 24.33 -55.41
CA ALA A 235 14.27 24.45 -54.07
C ALA A 235 12.77 24.16 -54.02
N ASP A 236 12.03 24.42 -55.11
CA ASP A 236 10.59 24.13 -55.16
C ASP A 236 10.34 22.63 -55.44
N ARG A 237 11.22 21.97 -56.22
CA ARG A 237 11.23 20.51 -56.38
C ARG A 237 11.54 19.79 -55.07
N GLU A 238 12.52 20.28 -54.32
CA GLU A 238 12.88 19.73 -53.01
C GLU A 238 11.71 19.83 -52.04
N LYS A 239 11.03 20.98 -51.96
CA LYS A 239 9.81 21.14 -51.15
C LYS A 239 8.65 20.23 -51.55
N PHE A 240 8.49 19.99 -52.86
CA PHE A 240 7.49 19.04 -53.35
C PHE A 240 7.78 17.62 -52.83
N VAL A 241 9.03 17.17 -52.97
CA VAL A 241 9.48 15.85 -52.49
C VAL A 241 9.39 15.75 -50.96
N GLU A 242 9.77 16.80 -50.23
CA GLU A 242 9.61 16.87 -48.77
C GLU A 242 8.15 16.70 -48.34
N THR A 243 7.22 17.34 -49.05
CA THR A 243 5.78 17.22 -48.77
C THR A 243 5.27 15.82 -49.04
N MET A 244 5.72 15.17 -50.13
CA MET A 244 5.40 13.76 -50.39
C MET A 244 5.94 12.83 -49.30
N MET A 245 7.19 13.03 -48.88
CA MET A 245 7.79 12.23 -47.80
C MET A 245 7.08 12.46 -46.46
N ALA A 246 6.70 13.70 -46.15
CA ALA A 246 5.90 14.03 -44.97
C ALA A 246 4.55 13.32 -44.99
N LEU A 247 3.86 13.33 -46.13
CA LEU A 247 2.61 12.59 -46.33
C LEU A 247 2.81 11.09 -46.10
N GLY A 248 3.80 10.48 -46.75
CA GLY A 248 4.12 9.06 -46.56
C GLY A 248 4.37 8.72 -45.08
N ARG A 249 5.18 9.52 -44.38
CA ARG A 249 5.47 9.31 -42.94
C ARG A 249 4.24 9.45 -42.06
N ASN A 250 3.38 10.44 -42.30
CA ASN A 250 2.14 10.58 -41.54
C ASN A 250 1.17 9.41 -41.79
N ILE A 251 1.09 8.90 -43.02
CA ILE A 251 0.29 7.71 -43.33
C ILE A 251 0.84 6.48 -42.59
N SER A 252 2.17 6.31 -42.57
CA SER A 252 2.82 5.24 -41.81
C SER A 252 2.50 5.29 -40.32
N GLU A 253 2.48 6.50 -39.74
CA GLU A 253 2.12 6.69 -38.34
C GLU A 253 0.65 6.38 -38.07
N LEU A 254 -0.25 6.80 -38.97
CA LEU A 254 -1.68 6.46 -38.89
C LEU A 254 -1.87 4.94 -38.89
N ARG A 255 -1.18 4.23 -39.79
CA ARG A 255 -1.20 2.75 -39.85
C ARG A 255 -0.71 2.13 -38.57
N GLU A 256 0.45 2.58 -38.08
CA GLU A 256 1.02 2.09 -36.84
C GLU A 256 0.09 2.32 -35.64
N SER A 257 -0.60 3.47 -35.61
CA SER A 257 -1.59 3.81 -34.58
C SER A 257 -2.81 2.88 -34.60
N CYS A 258 -3.11 2.25 -35.75
CA CYS A 258 -4.11 1.20 -35.90
C CYS A 258 -3.55 -0.23 -35.68
N GLY A 259 -2.23 -0.38 -35.47
CA GLY A 259 -1.56 -1.68 -35.33
C GLY A 259 -1.29 -2.38 -36.68
N ILE A 260 -1.38 -1.64 -37.77
CA ILE A 260 -1.13 -2.13 -39.13
C ILE A 260 0.34 -1.88 -39.46
N PRO A 261 1.11 -2.92 -39.87
CA PRO A 261 2.49 -2.73 -40.28
C PRO A 261 2.58 -1.86 -41.53
N THR A 262 3.62 -1.04 -41.57
CA THR A 262 3.91 -0.16 -42.70
C THR A 262 5.02 -0.79 -43.54
N MET A 263 4.75 -0.97 -44.83
CA MET A 263 5.79 -1.34 -45.80
C MET A 263 6.54 -0.09 -46.23
N ALA A 264 7.85 -0.18 -46.43
CA ALA A 264 8.64 0.90 -47.00
C ALA A 264 8.26 1.07 -48.49
N THR A 265 7.31 1.95 -48.76
CA THR A 265 6.87 2.29 -50.12
C THR A 265 6.70 3.80 -50.25
N ASP A 266 7.00 4.31 -51.43
CA ASP A 266 6.75 5.69 -51.81
C ASP A 266 5.36 5.89 -52.45
N ARG A 267 4.54 4.82 -52.50
CA ARG A 267 3.15 4.86 -52.97
C ARG A 267 2.20 5.32 -51.87
N ALA A 268 2.13 6.63 -51.64
CA ALA A 268 1.28 7.21 -50.61
C ALA A 268 -0.22 6.88 -50.80
N LEU A 269 -0.76 7.01 -52.01
CA LEU A 269 -2.17 6.74 -52.31
C LEU A 269 -2.52 5.25 -52.14
N GLY A 270 -1.70 4.34 -52.69
CA GLY A 270 -1.90 2.91 -52.51
C GLY A 270 -1.83 2.48 -51.04
N THR A 271 -0.92 3.05 -50.27
CA THR A 271 -0.78 2.76 -48.82
C THR A 271 -1.98 3.26 -48.01
N LEU A 272 -2.57 4.38 -48.42
CA LEU A 272 -3.74 4.97 -47.78
C LEU A 272 -5.04 4.22 -48.11
N GLU A 273 -5.22 3.81 -49.38
CA GLU A 273 -6.33 2.92 -49.76
C GLU A 273 -6.22 1.59 -49.01
N GLU A 274 -5.02 1.01 -48.96
CA GLU A 274 -4.81 -0.27 -48.28
C GLU A 274 -5.11 -0.16 -46.79
N TRP A 275 -4.67 0.94 -46.14
CA TRP A 275 -5.02 1.23 -44.75
C TRP A 275 -6.54 1.23 -44.56
N PHE A 276 -7.26 1.96 -45.41
CA PHE A 276 -8.71 2.07 -45.29
C PHE A 276 -9.40 0.72 -45.50
N ARG A 277 -8.94 -0.07 -46.48
CA ARG A 277 -9.41 -1.43 -46.73
C ARG A 277 -9.18 -2.34 -45.52
N LEU A 278 -8.00 -2.30 -44.90
CA LEU A 278 -7.66 -3.11 -43.72
C LEU A 278 -8.49 -2.69 -42.50
N VAL A 279 -8.70 -1.39 -42.31
CA VAL A 279 -9.56 -0.86 -41.26
C VAL A 279 -11.01 -1.31 -41.43
N ARG A 280 -11.55 -1.25 -42.65
CA ARG A 280 -12.91 -1.74 -42.96
C ARG A 280 -13.04 -3.24 -42.71
N GLN A 281 -12.00 -4.01 -43.01
CA GLN A 281 -11.90 -5.45 -42.71
C GLN A 281 -11.56 -5.75 -41.25
N ARG A 282 -11.28 -4.73 -40.43
CA ARG A 282 -10.80 -4.84 -39.04
C ARG A 282 -9.60 -5.76 -38.88
N LYS A 283 -8.71 -5.76 -39.88
CA LYS A 283 -7.46 -6.55 -39.87
C LYS A 283 -6.32 -5.72 -39.31
N THR A 284 -5.75 -6.19 -38.21
CA THR A 284 -4.55 -5.63 -37.58
C THR A 284 -3.61 -6.75 -37.18
N VAL A 285 -2.32 -6.45 -37.08
CA VAL A 285 -1.29 -7.42 -36.66
C VAL A 285 -0.93 -7.19 -35.19
N PHE A 286 -0.94 -5.94 -34.74
CA PHE A 286 -0.54 -5.57 -33.39
C PHE A 286 -1.73 -5.02 -32.61
N GLU A 287 -1.86 -5.45 -31.36
CA GLU A 287 -2.89 -4.95 -30.46
C GLU A 287 -2.68 -3.44 -30.16
N ARG A 288 -3.78 -2.69 -30.23
CA ARG A 288 -3.82 -1.26 -29.91
C ARG A 288 -5.05 -0.97 -29.06
N PRO A 289 -5.05 0.12 -28.26
CA PRO A 289 -6.21 0.49 -27.45
C PRO A 289 -7.42 0.89 -28.31
N VAL A 290 -8.34 -0.05 -28.54
CA VAL A 290 -9.56 0.16 -29.34
C VAL A 290 -10.69 0.84 -28.55
N GLU A 291 -10.69 0.71 -27.22
CA GLU A 291 -11.72 1.28 -26.34
C GLU A 291 -11.54 2.78 -26.06
N LYS A 292 -10.59 3.46 -26.73
CA LYS A 292 -10.36 4.90 -26.58
C LYS A 292 -10.95 5.65 -27.76
N MET A 293 -11.93 6.54 -27.53
CA MET A 293 -12.60 7.31 -28.59
C MET A 293 -11.65 8.14 -29.48
N GLY A 294 -10.56 8.65 -28.91
CA GLY A 294 -9.55 9.44 -29.63
C GLY A 294 -8.47 8.61 -30.34
N SER A 295 -8.49 7.28 -30.19
CA SER A 295 -7.50 6.39 -30.81
C SER A 295 -7.91 6.03 -32.23
N PRO A 296 -7.01 6.11 -33.23
CA PRO A 296 -7.29 5.58 -34.57
C PRO A 296 -7.64 4.08 -34.57
N ALA A 297 -7.11 3.32 -33.62
CA ALA A 297 -7.43 1.89 -33.46
C ALA A 297 -8.90 1.65 -33.06
N SER A 298 -9.64 2.66 -32.61
CA SER A 298 -11.07 2.50 -32.26
C SER A 298 -11.92 2.05 -33.45
N LEU A 299 -11.50 2.29 -34.70
CA LEU A 299 -12.19 1.77 -35.89
C LEU A 299 -12.14 0.24 -36.00
N MET A 300 -11.19 -0.40 -35.32
CA MET A 300 -11.00 -1.85 -35.34
C MET A 300 -11.93 -2.57 -34.35
N ILE A 301 -12.72 -1.84 -33.56
CA ILE A 301 -13.64 -2.44 -32.59
C ILE A 301 -14.71 -3.27 -33.31
N ARG A 302 -15.04 -4.44 -32.75
CA ARG A 302 -16.22 -5.19 -33.19
C ARG A 302 -17.47 -4.42 -32.78
N LEU A 303 -18.33 -4.14 -33.76
CA LEU A 303 -19.57 -3.39 -33.54
C LEU A 303 -20.66 -4.25 -32.88
N GLU A 304 -20.52 -5.56 -32.92
CA GLU A 304 -21.35 -6.49 -32.16
C GLU A 304 -21.12 -6.29 -30.65
N ILE A 305 -22.22 -6.33 -29.91
CA ILE A 305 -22.21 -6.28 -28.45
C ILE A 305 -22.36 -7.74 -27.98
N GLU A 306 -21.28 -8.33 -27.50
CA GLU A 306 -21.33 -9.56 -26.69
C GLU A 306 -21.83 -9.22 -25.28
#